data_AF-A0A2V5LRZ8-F1
#
_entry.id   AF-A0A2V5LRZ8-F1
#
_cell.length_a   1.000
_cell.length_b   1.000
_cell.length_c   1.000
_cell.angle_alpha   90.00
_cell.angle_beta   90.00
_cell.angle_gamma   90.00
#
_symmetry.space_group_name_H-M   'P 1'
#
loop_
_entity.id
_entity.type
_entity.pdbx_description
1 polymer ?
#
loop_
_entity_poly.entity_id
_entity_poly.type
_entity_poly.pdbx_seq_one_letter_code
_entity_poly.pdbx_strand_id
1 'polypeptide(L)'
;MTRSLCKQCGEPIIRRGSRAPIFCGLSCKACWQRNQKPITRDELKHLYVDRGLGTYAISRIVRRDPKRVYQWLRNYEIPLRSRRWSIQPKTQPHHDREWLVREYVAKKRSAAEIAAEFGVDENTILFFLGRLLIPRRTTAEVRAHKHWGATGETNPMFGRTGASNPHWKGGVTPQRQAFYLSTEWKRACAEVWKRDKATCRRCGQKSKSGSTLHVHHIASFAVRSLRAKASNLILLCRECHRFIHSARNVRKALLAC
;
A
#
# COMPACT_ATOMS: atom_id res chain seq x y z
N MET A 1 -36.87 26.31 -33.43
CA MET A 1 -37.00 24.83 -33.37
C MET A 1 -36.11 24.25 -34.44
N THR A 2 -35.39 23.16 -34.16
CA THR A 2 -34.53 22.50 -35.15
C THR A 2 -35.31 21.41 -35.88
N ARG A 3 -35.07 21.26 -37.19
CA ARG A 3 -35.71 20.27 -38.07
C ARG A 3 -34.66 19.34 -38.67
N SER A 4 -34.99 18.06 -38.80
CA SER A 4 -34.14 17.03 -39.45
C SER A 4 -34.96 15.77 -39.74
N LEU A 5 -34.40 14.86 -40.54
CA LEU A 5 -34.97 13.54 -40.78
C LEU A 5 -34.31 12.49 -39.87
N CYS A 6 -35.08 11.52 -39.39
CA CYS A 6 -34.55 10.43 -38.61
C CYS A 6 -33.61 9.56 -39.47
N LYS A 7 -32.35 9.37 -39.03
CA LYS A 7 -31.38 8.50 -39.72
C LYS A 7 -31.77 7.01 -39.81
N GLN A 8 -32.82 6.58 -39.13
CA GLN A 8 -33.26 5.18 -39.12
C GLN A 8 -34.54 4.95 -39.92
N CYS A 9 -35.58 5.75 -39.70
CA CYS A 9 -36.90 5.55 -40.31
C CYS A 9 -37.27 6.65 -41.32
N GLY A 10 -36.45 7.68 -41.49
CA GLY A 10 -36.72 8.80 -42.40
C GLY A 10 -37.73 9.84 -41.89
N GLU A 11 -38.46 9.55 -40.81
CA GLU A 11 -39.50 10.44 -40.27
C GLU A 11 -38.99 11.85 -39.93
N PRO A 12 -39.75 12.91 -40.25
CA PRO A 12 -39.43 14.28 -39.85
C PRO A 12 -39.41 14.44 -38.33
N ILE A 13 -38.39 15.15 -37.83
CA ILE A 13 -38.22 15.42 -36.39
C ILE A 13 -38.19 16.93 -36.18
N ILE A 14 -39.03 17.41 -35.25
CA ILE A 14 -39.06 18.82 -34.83
C ILE A 14 -38.87 18.87 -33.31
N ARG A 15 -37.80 19.52 -32.83
CA ARG A 15 -37.52 19.67 -31.38
C ARG A 15 -37.05 21.08 -31.03
N ARG A 16 -37.23 21.46 -29.76
CA ARG A 16 -36.64 22.68 -29.19
C ARG A 16 -35.17 22.40 -28.82
N GLY A 17 -34.26 23.30 -29.18
CA GLY A 17 -32.83 23.18 -28.91
C GLY A 17 -31.95 23.81 -29.99
N SER A 18 -30.63 23.84 -29.76
CA SER A 18 -29.64 24.43 -30.67
C SER A 18 -29.07 23.45 -31.70
N ARG A 19 -29.31 22.14 -31.55
CA ARG A 19 -28.81 21.09 -32.45
C ARG A 19 -29.96 20.32 -33.09
N ALA A 20 -29.78 19.92 -34.35
CA ALA A 20 -30.75 19.10 -35.06
C ALA A 20 -30.77 17.65 -34.52
N PRO A 21 -31.94 17.08 -34.19
CA PRO A 21 -32.03 15.73 -33.64
C PRO A 21 -31.78 14.63 -34.69
N ILE A 22 -30.91 13.66 -34.38
CA ILE A 22 -30.51 12.60 -35.33
C ILE A 22 -31.56 11.46 -35.43
N PHE A 23 -32.29 11.18 -34.34
CA PHE A 23 -33.26 10.08 -34.25
C PHE A 23 -34.58 10.54 -33.64
N CYS A 24 -35.70 10.03 -34.18
CA CYS A 24 -37.05 10.37 -33.71
C CYS A 24 -37.33 9.85 -32.28
N GLY A 25 -36.63 8.79 -31.85
CA GLY A 25 -36.77 8.20 -30.53
C GLY A 25 -35.64 7.22 -30.17
N LEU A 26 -35.68 6.70 -28.94
CA LEU A 26 -34.71 5.71 -28.44
C LEU A 26 -34.75 4.40 -29.25
N SER A 27 -35.94 3.99 -29.72
CA SER A 27 -36.13 2.81 -30.56
C SER A 27 -35.35 2.91 -31.88
N CYS A 28 -35.50 4.02 -32.60
CA CYS A 28 -34.80 4.28 -33.86
C CYS A 28 -33.28 4.40 -33.66
N LYS A 29 -32.84 5.08 -32.61
CA LYS A 29 -31.41 5.13 -32.24
C LYS A 29 -30.86 3.72 -31.99
N ALA A 30 -31.57 2.90 -31.23
CA ALA A 30 -31.15 1.54 -30.90
C ALA A 30 -31.12 0.62 -32.14
N CYS A 31 -32.12 0.73 -33.03
CA CYS A 31 -32.17 -0.02 -34.28
C CYS A 31 -30.99 0.33 -35.19
N TRP A 32 -30.76 1.63 -35.39
CA TRP A 32 -29.64 2.12 -36.20
C TRP A 32 -28.30 1.62 -35.64
N GLN A 33 -28.09 1.74 -34.32
CA GLN A 33 -26.88 1.25 -33.66
C GLN A 33 -26.69 -0.28 -33.78
N ARG A 34 -27.76 -1.07 -33.86
CA ARG A 34 -27.67 -2.54 -34.07
C ARG A 34 -27.22 -2.91 -35.48
N ASN A 35 -27.57 -2.09 -36.47
CA ASN A 35 -27.22 -2.30 -37.88
C ASN A 35 -25.79 -1.85 -38.21
N GLN A 36 -25.23 -0.94 -37.42
CA GLN A 36 -23.85 -0.49 -37.55
C GLN A 36 -22.87 -1.55 -37.00
N LYS A 37 -22.64 -2.62 -37.78
CA LYS A 37 -21.66 -3.67 -37.47
C LYS A 37 -20.37 -3.42 -38.27
N PRO A 38 -19.27 -3.00 -37.62
CA PRO A 38 -17.99 -2.74 -38.29
C PRO A 38 -17.20 -4.03 -38.57
N ILE A 39 -17.82 -5.20 -38.42
CA ILE A 39 -17.17 -6.51 -38.60
C ILE A 39 -18.19 -7.47 -39.21
N THR A 40 -17.74 -8.22 -40.21
CA THR A 40 -18.52 -9.27 -40.88
C THR A 40 -18.59 -10.54 -40.03
N ARG A 41 -19.45 -11.47 -40.43
CA ARG A 41 -19.55 -12.78 -39.77
C ARG A 41 -18.23 -13.55 -39.84
N ASP A 42 -17.59 -13.59 -41.00
CA ASP A 42 -16.40 -14.40 -41.22
C ASP A 42 -15.18 -13.84 -40.50
N GLU A 43 -15.01 -12.51 -40.49
CA GLU A 43 -13.99 -11.85 -39.68
C GLU A 43 -14.19 -12.13 -38.18
N LEU A 44 -15.43 -12.02 -37.68
CA LEU A 44 -15.71 -12.28 -36.27
C LEU A 44 -15.47 -13.75 -35.91
N LYS A 45 -15.85 -14.67 -36.80
CA LYS A 45 -15.59 -16.11 -36.64
C LYS A 45 -14.09 -16.38 -36.62
N HIS A 46 -13.31 -15.79 -37.53
CA HIS A 46 -11.87 -15.96 -37.57
C HIS A 46 -11.18 -15.46 -36.28
N LEU A 47 -11.55 -14.27 -35.80
CA LEU A 47 -10.99 -13.73 -34.55
C LEU A 47 -11.36 -14.57 -33.31
N TYR A 48 -12.61 -15.06 -33.25
CA TYR A 48 -13.12 -15.77 -32.08
C TYR A 48 -12.79 -17.26 -32.10
N VAL A 49 -13.01 -17.96 -33.20
CA VAL A 49 -12.80 -19.41 -33.29
C VAL A 49 -11.33 -19.69 -33.57
N ASP A 50 -10.82 -19.23 -34.70
CA ASP A 50 -9.49 -19.63 -35.19
C ASP A 50 -8.37 -19.00 -34.36
N ARG A 51 -8.48 -17.71 -34.06
CA ARG A 51 -7.47 -16.98 -33.27
C ARG A 51 -7.69 -17.06 -31.75
N GLY A 52 -8.78 -17.64 -31.28
CA GLY A 52 -9.03 -17.84 -29.85
C GLY A 52 -9.22 -16.55 -29.03
N LEU A 53 -9.46 -15.39 -29.65
CA LEU A 53 -9.60 -14.12 -28.92
C LEU A 53 -10.91 -14.06 -28.12
N GLY A 54 -10.85 -13.49 -26.90
CA GLY A 54 -12.05 -13.20 -26.12
C GLY A 54 -12.79 -11.97 -26.62
N THR A 55 -14.05 -11.79 -26.20
CA THR A 55 -14.90 -10.65 -26.61
C THR A 55 -14.25 -9.30 -26.28
N TYR A 56 -13.52 -9.17 -25.18
CA TYR A 56 -12.77 -7.96 -24.80
C TYR A 56 -11.58 -7.67 -25.72
N ALA A 57 -10.85 -8.69 -26.18
CA ALA A 57 -9.74 -8.48 -27.10
C ALA A 57 -10.27 -8.03 -28.47
N ILE A 58 -11.33 -8.70 -28.94
CA ILE A 58 -12.03 -8.34 -30.18
C ILE A 58 -12.60 -6.92 -30.07
N SER A 59 -13.16 -6.53 -28.92
CA SER A 59 -13.74 -5.20 -28.71
C SER A 59 -12.73 -4.07 -28.91
N ARG A 60 -11.46 -4.28 -28.54
CA ARG A 60 -10.38 -3.31 -28.77
C ARG A 60 -10.03 -3.20 -30.26
N ILE A 61 -10.03 -4.32 -30.98
CA ILE A 61 -9.77 -4.37 -32.42
C ILE A 61 -10.85 -3.57 -33.17
N VAL A 62 -12.12 -3.86 -32.90
CA VAL A 62 -13.27 -3.23 -33.60
C VAL A 62 -13.69 -1.89 -33.00
N ARG A 63 -13.01 -1.44 -31.92
CA ARG A 63 -13.30 -0.21 -31.15
C ARG A 63 -14.77 -0.08 -30.72
N ARG A 64 -15.34 -1.15 -30.16
CA ARG A 64 -16.71 -1.18 -29.63
C ARG A 64 -16.78 -1.81 -28.24
N ASP A 65 -17.96 -1.72 -27.63
CA ASP A 65 -18.25 -2.34 -26.35
C ASP A 65 -18.21 -3.89 -26.44
N PRO A 66 -17.56 -4.60 -25.50
CA PRO A 66 -17.47 -6.06 -25.51
C PRO A 66 -18.82 -6.79 -25.51
N LYS A 67 -19.88 -6.22 -24.91
CA LYS A 67 -21.23 -6.81 -24.94
C LYS A 67 -21.82 -6.77 -26.34
N ARG A 68 -21.45 -5.79 -27.17
CA ARG A 68 -21.84 -5.75 -28.58
C ARG A 68 -21.20 -6.88 -29.38
N VAL A 69 -19.92 -7.16 -29.12
CA VAL A 69 -19.23 -8.31 -29.73
C VAL A 69 -19.95 -9.61 -29.36
N TYR A 70 -20.34 -9.79 -28.10
CA TYR A 70 -21.14 -10.93 -27.66
C TYR A 70 -22.51 -11.02 -28.38
N GLN A 71 -23.22 -9.89 -28.53
CA GLN A 71 -24.47 -9.83 -29.29
C GLN A 71 -24.27 -10.21 -30.76
N TRP A 72 -23.17 -9.78 -31.39
CA TRP A 72 -22.88 -10.16 -32.78
C TRP A 72 -22.56 -11.65 -32.92
N LEU A 73 -21.86 -12.26 -31.97
CA LEU A 73 -21.66 -13.72 -31.95
C LEU A 73 -23.01 -14.47 -31.95
N ARG A 74 -23.97 -14.02 -31.11
CA ARG A 74 -25.34 -14.57 -31.10
C ARG A 74 -26.06 -14.34 -32.43
N ASN A 75 -26.04 -13.11 -32.95
CA ASN A 75 -26.78 -12.72 -34.14
C ASN A 75 -26.22 -13.34 -35.43
N TYR A 76 -24.93 -13.69 -35.46
CA TYR A 76 -24.29 -14.40 -36.56
C TYR A 76 -24.26 -15.92 -36.36
N GLU A 77 -24.89 -16.41 -35.29
CA GLU A 77 -24.99 -17.83 -34.95
C GLU A 77 -23.61 -18.50 -34.86
N ILE A 78 -22.62 -17.76 -34.34
CA ILE A 78 -21.30 -18.28 -34.05
C ILE A 78 -21.36 -18.99 -32.68
N PRO A 79 -21.00 -20.29 -32.59
CA PRO A 79 -21.08 -21.04 -31.34
C PRO A 79 -20.34 -20.34 -30.20
N LEU A 80 -21.04 -20.10 -29.11
CA LEU A 80 -20.44 -19.50 -27.92
C LEU A 80 -19.61 -20.54 -27.17
N ARG A 81 -18.46 -20.10 -26.68
CA ARG A 81 -17.62 -20.89 -25.78
C ARG A 81 -18.40 -21.29 -24.53
N SER A 82 -18.29 -22.55 -24.15
CA SER A 82 -18.90 -23.04 -22.91
C SER A 82 -18.29 -22.32 -21.71
N ARG A 83 -19.01 -22.33 -20.58
CA ARG A 83 -18.48 -21.77 -19.32
C ARG A 83 -17.19 -22.45 -18.84
N ARG A 84 -16.90 -23.64 -19.36
CA ARG A 84 -15.71 -24.45 -19.07
C ARG A 84 -14.57 -24.21 -20.07
N TRP A 85 -14.81 -23.41 -21.10
CA TRP A 85 -13.77 -23.05 -22.06
C TRP A 85 -12.76 -22.13 -21.39
N SER A 86 -11.50 -22.56 -21.36
CA SER A 86 -10.35 -21.76 -20.95
C SER A 86 -9.37 -21.66 -22.12
N ILE A 87 -8.71 -20.51 -22.26
CA ILE A 87 -7.49 -20.44 -23.07
C ILE A 87 -6.50 -21.37 -22.38
N GLN A 88 -5.97 -22.38 -23.08
CA GLN A 88 -4.86 -23.17 -22.55
C GLN A 88 -3.71 -22.20 -22.28
N PRO A 89 -3.26 -22.04 -21.02
CA PRO A 89 -2.14 -21.15 -20.75
C PRO A 89 -0.94 -21.66 -21.54
N LYS A 90 -0.30 -20.79 -22.32
CA LYS A 90 1.03 -21.11 -22.84
C LYS A 90 1.92 -21.35 -21.62
N THR A 91 2.46 -22.55 -21.48
CA THR A 91 3.37 -22.88 -20.37
C THR A 91 4.62 -22.02 -20.50
N GLN A 92 4.89 -21.20 -19.49
CA GLN A 92 6.10 -20.38 -19.45
C GLN A 92 7.13 -21.01 -18.49
N PRO A 93 8.43 -20.77 -18.70
CA PRO A 93 9.48 -21.32 -17.83
C PRO A 93 9.28 -21.02 -16.33
N HIS A 94 8.78 -19.83 -15.99
CA HIS A 94 8.49 -19.46 -14.61
C HIS A 94 7.26 -20.17 -13.99
N HIS A 95 6.59 -21.05 -14.74
CA HIS A 95 5.58 -21.97 -14.19
C HIS A 95 6.23 -23.23 -13.57
N ASP A 96 7.50 -23.49 -13.91
CA ASP A 96 8.27 -24.64 -13.44
C ASP A 96 9.07 -24.30 -12.16
N ARG A 97 9.09 -25.26 -11.24
CA ARG A 97 9.73 -25.10 -9.93
C ARG A 97 11.24 -25.10 -10.04
N GLU A 98 11.81 -26.03 -10.80
CA GLU A 98 13.27 -26.16 -10.91
C GLU A 98 13.87 -24.94 -11.60
N TRP A 99 13.21 -24.44 -12.63
CA TRP A 99 13.57 -23.21 -13.31
C TRP A 99 13.55 -22.02 -12.34
N LEU A 100 12.48 -21.84 -11.57
CA LEU A 100 12.41 -20.74 -10.59
C LEU A 100 13.44 -20.87 -9.47
N VAL A 101 13.73 -22.08 -8.99
CA VAL A 101 14.80 -22.29 -7.99
C VAL A 101 16.15 -21.90 -8.57
N ARG A 102 16.47 -22.28 -9.81
CA ARG A 102 17.72 -21.89 -10.47
C ARG A 102 17.83 -20.37 -10.64
N GLU A 103 16.79 -19.73 -11.16
CA GLU A 103 16.85 -18.30 -11.51
C GLU A 103 16.68 -17.38 -10.30
N TYR A 104 15.69 -17.65 -9.45
CA TYR A 104 15.42 -16.82 -8.28
C TYR A 104 16.36 -17.16 -7.11
N VAL A 105 16.54 -18.44 -6.78
CA VAL A 105 17.35 -18.80 -5.60
C VAL A 105 18.83 -18.83 -5.94
N ALA A 106 19.25 -19.65 -6.91
CA ALA A 106 20.68 -19.85 -7.18
C ALA A 106 21.34 -18.64 -7.84
N LYS A 107 20.75 -18.08 -8.89
CA LYS A 107 21.25 -16.88 -9.58
C LYS A 107 20.91 -15.56 -8.89
N LYS A 108 20.13 -15.59 -7.80
CA LYS A 108 19.71 -14.41 -7.03
C LYS A 108 18.99 -13.31 -7.83
N ARG A 109 18.35 -13.63 -8.95
CA ARG A 109 17.56 -12.66 -9.74
C ARG A 109 16.34 -12.17 -8.96
N SER A 110 15.99 -10.90 -9.06
CA SER A 110 14.77 -10.35 -8.48
C SER A 110 13.51 -10.82 -9.22
N ALA A 111 12.38 -10.85 -8.52
CA ALA A 111 11.10 -11.18 -9.16
C ALA A 111 10.78 -10.18 -10.28
N ALA A 112 11.10 -8.91 -10.08
CA ALA A 112 11.00 -7.86 -11.11
C ALA A 112 11.86 -8.14 -12.36
N GLU A 113 13.12 -8.55 -12.22
CA GLU A 113 13.98 -8.87 -13.37
C GLU A 113 13.49 -10.09 -14.14
N ILE A 114 13.03 -11.12 -13.43
CA ILE A 114 12.42 -12.31 -14.07
C ILE A 114 11.13 -11.88 -14.79
N ALA A 115 10.29 -11.06 -14.17
CA ALA A 115 9.04 -10.60 -14.76
C ALA A 115 9.27 -9.78 -16.04
N ALA A 116 10.27 -8.89 -16.02
CA ALA A 116 10.66 -8.07 -17.17
C ALA A 116 11.11 -8.93 -18.37
N GLU A 117 11.84 -10.02 -18.15
CA GLU A 117 12.26 -10.95 -19.22
C GLU A 117 11.06 -11.56 -19.96
N PHE A 118 9.99 -11.90 -19.24
CA PHE A 118 8.79 -12.50 -19.84
C PHE A 118 7.70 -11.48 -20.21
N GLY A 119 7.93 -10.18 -19.98
CA GLY A 119 6.92 -9.14 -20.19
C GLY A 119 5.66 -9.33 -19.34
N VAL A 120 5.81 -9.86 -18.12
CA VAL A 120 4.71 -10.06 -17.16
C VAL A 120 4.84 -9.12 -15.96
N ASP A 121 3.77 -9.00 -15.17
CA ASP A 121 3.80 -8.25 -13.92
C ASP A 121 4.59 -9.02 -12.83
N GLU A 122 5.33 -8.30 -11.97
CA GLU A 122 6.12 -8.90 -10.88
C GLU A 122 5.26 -9.80 -9.96
N ASN A 123 4.00 -9.43 -9.71
CA ASN A 123 3.09 -10.23 -8.90
C ASN A 123 2.82 -11.62 -9.50
N THR A 124 2.96 -11.75 -10.83
CA THR A 124 2.88 -13.05 -11.51
C THR A 124 3.98 -13.98 -10.99
N ILE A 125 5.23 -13.52 -10.96
CA ILE A 125 6.36 -14.31 -10.45
C ILE A 125 6.19 -14.61 -8.96
N LEU A 126 5.78 -13.62 -8.16
CA LEU A 126 5.51 -13.81 -6.73
C LEU A 126 4.39 -14.83 -6.47
N PHE A 127 3.36 -14.85 -7.32
CA PHE A 127 2.30 -15.85 -7.30
C PHE A 127 2.86 -17.25 -7.53
N PHE A 128 3.67 -17.47 -8.58
CA PHE A 128 4.25 -18.78 -8.85
C PHE A 128 5.24 -19.24 -7.78
N LEU A 129 6.05 -18.33 -7.20
CA LEU A 129 6.91 -18.65 -6.05
C LEU A 129 6.09 -19.19 -4.87
N GLY A 130 4.98 -18.52 -4.54
CA GLY A 130 4.08 -18.97 -3.48
C GLY A 130 3.40 -20.30 -3.82
N ARG A 131 2.88 -20.44 -5.04
CA ARG A 131 2.20 -21.64 -5.52
C ARG A 131 3.08 -22.87 -5.54
N LEU A 132 4.38 -22.70 -5.81
CA LEU A 132 5.38 -23.77 -5.90
C LEU A 132 6.18 -23.95 -4.60
N LEU A 133 5.76 -23.28 -3.52
CA LEU A 133 6.39 -23.35 -2.19
C LEU A 133 7.89 -23.01 -2.23
N ILE A 134 8.27 -22.03 -3.04
CA ILE A 134 9.62 -21.48 -3.08
C ILE A 134 9.67 -20.31 -2.10
N PRO A 135 10.56 -20.34 -1.09
CA PRO A 135 10.70 -19.24 -0.14
C PRO A 135 10.99 -17.91 -0.84
N ARG A 136 10.23 -16.88 -0.47
CA ARG A 136 10.48 -15.51 -0.93
C ARG A 136 11.55 -14.88 -0.05
N ARG A 137 12.36 -14.01 -0.64
CA ARG A 137 13.34 -13.22 0.12
C ARG A 137 12.64 -12.36 1.17
N THR A 138 13.22 -12.34 2.37
CA THR A 138 12.89 -11.42 3.44
C THR A 138 13.30 -10.01 3.08
N THR A 139 12.73 -9.02 3.77
CA THR A 139 13.15 -7.62 3.64
C THR A 139 14.61 -7.41 4.01
N ALA A 140 15.17 -8.20 4.92
CA ALA A 140 16.58 -8.16 5.28
C ALA A 140 17.48 -8.62 4.11
N GLU A 141 17.16 -9.75 3.48
CA GLU A 141 17.89 -10.27 2.32
C GLU A 141 17.81 -9.30 1.12
N VAL A 142 16.64 -8.71 0.87
CA VAL A 142 16.49 -7.68 -0.16
C VAL A 142 17.38 -6.47 0.13
N ARG A 143 17.42 -5.98 1.38
CA ARG A 143 18.25 -4.83 1.77
C ARG A 143 19.75 -5.09 1.69
N ALA A 144 20.18 -6.33 1.91
CA ALA A 144 21.59 -6.71 1.76
C ALA A 144 22.07 -6.58 0.30
N HIS A 145 21.18 -6.83 -0.67
CA HIS A 145 21.51 -6.76 -2.10
C HIS A 145 21.14 -5.41 -2.74
N LYS A 146 20.12 -4.73 -2.23
CA LYS A 146 19.60 -3.48 -2.76
C LYS A 146 19.61 -2.41 -1.66
N HIS A 147 20.64 -1.57 -1.65
CA HIS A 147 20.64 -0.35 -0.85
C HIS A 147 19.65 0.64 -1.45
N TRP A 148 18.53 0.85 -0.76
CA TRP A 148 17.54 1.84 -1.14
C TRP A 148 17.93 3.21 -0.60
N GLY A 149 17.99 4.18 -1.50
CA GLY A 149 18.34 5.56 -1.17
C GLY A 149 19.84 5.81 -1.26
N ALA A 150 20.17 7.09 -1.38
CA ALA A 150 21.54 7.54 -1.38
C ALA A 150 22.13 7.43 0.04
N THR A 151 23.39 7.00 0.14
CA THR A 151 24.10 6.77 1.41
C THR A 151 25.39 7.56 1.48
N GLY A 152 25.87 7.84 2.69
CA GLY A 152 27.07 8.67 2.85
C GLY A 152 26.87 10.03 2.18
N GLU A 153 27.92 10.55 1.55
CA GLU A 153 27.93 11.86 0.88
C GLU A 153 26.85 12.02 -0.21
N THR A 154 26.40 10.92 -0.82
CA THR A 154 25.33 10.97 -1.83
C THR A 154 23.96 11.27 -1.22
N ASN A 155 23.76 11.04 0.09
CA ASN A 155 22.54 11.39 0.78
C ASN A 155 22.45 12.92 0.94
N PRO A 156 21.38 13.58 0.45
CA PRO A 156 21.21 15.03 0.59
C PRO A 156 21.23 15.54 2.03
N MET A 157 21.03 14.67 3.02
CA MET A 157 21.07 15.00 4.44
C MET A 157 22.41 14.66 5.12
N PHE A 158 23.38 14.10 4.39
CA PHE A 158 24.68 13.76 4.95
C PHE A 158 25.44 15.02 5.36
N GLY A 159 26.02 15.00 6.56
CA GLY A 159 26.73 16.14 7.15
C GLY A 159 25.86 17.33 7.56
N ARG A 160 24.57 17.36 7.20
CA ARG A 160 23.66 18.47 7.56
C ARG A 160 23.26 18.42 9.02
N THR A 161 23.92 19.22 9.85
CA THR A 161 23.63 19.39 11.29
C THR A 161 23.44 20.87 11.64
N GLY A 162 22.80 21.14 12.79
CA GLY A 162 22.49 22.51 13.20
C GLY A 162 21.71 23.25 12.12
N ALA A 163 22.08 24.50 11.83
CA ALA A 163 21.40 25.36 10.87
C ALA A 163 21.30 24.83 9.44
N SER A 164 22.20 23.92 9.06
CA SER A 164 22.17 23.30 7.74
C SER A 164 21.10 22.21 7.60
N ASN A 165 20.53 21.72 8.71
CA ASN A 165 19.38 20.82 8.67
C ASN A 165 18.09 21.64 8.51
N PRO A 166 17.25 21.42 7.47
CA PRO A 166 16.02 22.17 7.24
C PRO A 166 14.99 22.06 8.37
N HIS A 167 15.10 21.03 9.23
CA HIS A 167 14.27 20.90 10.43
C HIS A 167 14.83 21.63 11.65
N TRP A 168 15.97 22.31 11.54
CA TRP A 168 16.58 23.05 12.65
C TRP A 168 15.79 24.29 13.01
N LYS A 169 15.44 24.40 14.28
CA LYS A 169 14.64 25.49 14.84
C LYS A 169 15.52 26.42 15.68
N GLY A 170 16.61 26.93 15.11
CA GLY A 170 17.43 27.97 15.75
C GLY A 170 18.17 27.54 17.03
N GLY A 171 18.50 26.26 17.20
CA GLY A 171 19.20 25.78 18.39
C GLY A 171 18.36 25.80 19.67
N VAL A 172 17.03 25.97 19.54
CA VAL A 172 16.11 25.94 20.68
C VAL A 172 16.12 24.54 21.28
N THR A 173 16.69 24.41 22.48
CA THR A 173 16.57 23.20 23.28
C THR A 173 15.11 23.08 23.74
N PRO A 174 14.37 22.02 23.37
CA PRO A 174 13.03 21.77 23.86
C PRO A 174 12.93 21.97 25.38
N GLN A 175 11.88 22.63 25.86
CA GLN A 175 11.77 23.02 27.28
C GLN A 175 11.94 21.83 28.24
N ARG A 176 11.49 20.64 27.81
CA ARG A 176 11.65 19.39 28.57
C ARG A 176 13.12 18.99 28.71
N GLN A 177 13.93 19.10 27.66
CA GLN A 177 15.36 18.81 27.71
C GLN A 177 16.09 19.83 28.58
N ALA A 178 15.77 21.11 28.44
CA ALA A 178 16.33 22.17 29.29
C ALA A 178 16.03 21.91 30.78
N PHE A 179 14.80 21.51 31.10
CA PHE A 179 14.43 21.12 32.46
C PHE A 179 15.22 19.91 32.96
N TYR A 180 15.39 18.86 32.15
CA TYR A 180 16.19 17.69 32.56
C TYR A 180 17.68 18.00 32.76
N LEU A 181 18.20 19.07 32.15
CA LEU A 181 19.57 19.55 32.39
C LEU A 181 19.67 20.43 33.65
N SER A 182 18.55 20.96 34.13
CA SER A 182 18.50 21.90 35.27
C SER A 182 19.04 21.27 36.57
N THR A 183 19.54 22.13 37.45
CA THR A 183 19.98 21.76 38.80
C THR A 183 18.81 21.28 39.66
N GLU A 184 17.62 21.86 39.50
CA GLU A 184 16.39 21.47 40.18
C GLU A 184 16.04 20.00 39.91
N TRP A 185 16.03 19.58 38.64
CA TRP A 185 15.75 18.19 38.28
C TRP A 185 16.81 17.21 38.79
N LYS A 186 18.10 17.58 38.71
CA LYS A 186 19.19 16.75 39.24
C LYS A 186 19.06 16.53 40.74
N ARG A 187 18.70 17.57 41.50
CA ARG A 187 18.44 17.48 42.95
C ARG A 187 17.25 16.58 43.25
N ALA A 188 16.13 16.76 42.54
CA ALA A 188 14.95 15.92 42.69
C ALA A 188 15.25 14.43 42.39
N CYS A 189 16.03 14.15 41.33
CA CYS A 189 16.48 12.79 41.05
C CYS A 189 17.32 12.23 42.19
N ALA A 190 18.32 12.96 42.69
CA ALA A 190 19.16 12.51 43.78
C ALA A 190 18.35 12.22 45.06
N GLU A 191 17.38 13.07 45.38
CA GLU A 191 16.45 12.87 46.50
C GLU A 191 15.63 11.59 46.33
N VAL A 192 15.05 11.36 45.16
CA VAL A 192 14.25 10.15 44.85
C VAL A 192 15.13 8.90 44.93
N TRP A 193 16.33 8.93 44.37
CA TRP A 193 17.27 7.81 44.44
C TRP A 193 17.67 7.47 45.88
N LYS A 194 17.91 8.49 46.71
CA LYS A 194 18.21 8.32 48.13
C LYS A 194 17.01 7.77 48.90
N ARG A 195 15.82 8.37 48.73
CA ARG A 195 14.55 7.93 49.36
C ARG A 195 14.23 6.49 49.01
N ASP A 196 14.35 6.14 47.73
CA ASP A 196 13.98 4.82 47.22
C ASP A 196 15.11 3.79 47.38
N LYS A 197 16.23 4.18 48.03
CA LYS A 197 17.40 3.31 48.28
C LYS A 197 17.87 2.59 47.02
N ALA A 198 17.92 3.32 45.89
CA ALA A 198 18.26 2.77 44.57
C ALA A 198 17.47 1.49 44.21
N THR A 199 16.19 1.43 44.60
CA THR A 199 15.34 0.25 44.45
C THR A 199 14.05 0.62 43.72
N CYS A 200 13.65 -0.20 42.75
CA CYS A 200 12.37 -0.05 42.07
C CYS A 200 11.22 -0.15 43.08
N ARG A 201 10.40 0.89 43.17
CA ARG A 201 9.29 0.95 44.13
C ARG A 201 8.07 0.10 43.78
N ARG A 202 8.06 -0.52 42.59
CA ARG A 202 7.00 -1.45 42.16
C ARG A 202 7.36 -2.92 42.40
N CYS A 203 8.54 -3.36 41.97
CA CYS A 203 8.94 -4.78 42.05
C CYS A 203 10.05 -5.07 43.07
N GLY A 204 10.65 -4.06 43.69
CA GLY A 204 11.75 -4.25 44.64
C GLY A 204 13.13 -4.51 44.01
N GLN A 205 13.26 -4.47 42.69
CA GLN A 205 14.54 -4.66 42.01
C GLN A 205 15.53 -3.53 42.40
N LYS A 206 16.67 -3.92 42.98
CA LYS A 206 17.79 -3.00 43.26
C LYS A 206 18.60 -2.68 42.00
N SER A 207 19.22 -1.50 41.98
CA SER A 207 20.23 -1.15 40.98
C SER A 207 21.44 -2.09 41.10
N LYS A 208 21.75 -2.83 40.02
CA LYS A 208 22.93 -3.68 39.84
C LYS A 208 23.70 -3.23 38.60
N SER A 209 24.94 -3.68 38.46
CA SER A 209 25.72 -3.49 37.22
C SER A 209 24.90 -3.98 36.01
N GLY A 210 24.69 -3.09 35.04
CA GLY A 210 23.89 -3.36 33.83
C GLY A 210 22.38 -3.10 33.94
N SER A 211 21.81 -2.85 35.12
CA SER A 211 20.39 -2.50 35.27
C SER A 211 20.18 -0.99 35.38
N THR A 212 19.37 -0.41 34.51
CA THR A 212 19.02 1.02 34.55
C THR A 212 17.68 1.22 35.26
N LEU A 213 17.69 2.02 36.33
CA LEU A 213 16.48 2.55 36.94
C LEU A 213 16.18 3.94 36.36
N HIS A 214 14.90 4.27 36.24
CA HIS A 214 14.40 5.52 35.70
C HIS A 214 13.50 6.21 36.74
N VAL A 215 13.62 7.53 36.82
CA VAL A 215 12.69 8.36 37.59
C VAL A 215 11.45 8.61 36.71
N HIS A 216 10.29 8.19 37.19
CA HIS A 216 9.01 8.33 36.52
C HIS A 216 8.15 9.41 37.19
N HIS A 217 7.49 10.23 36.39
CA HIS A 217 6.50 11.22 36.84
C HIS A 217 5.13 10.57 37.02
N ILE A 218 4.56 10.63 38.24
CA ILE A 218 3.22 10.11 38.54
C ILE A 218 2.15 10.98 37.89
N ALA A 219 2.14 12.29 38.18
CA ALA A 219 1.38 13.30 37.47
C ALA A 219 2.18 13.83 36.28
N SER A 220 1.49 14.11 35.19
CA SER A 220 2.08 14.53 33.93
C SER A 220 3.10 15.68 34.07
N PHE A 221 4.18 15.59 33.30
CA PHE A 221 5.16 16.68 33.16
C PHE A 221 4.54 18.01 32.70
N ALA A 222 3.33 18.01 32.15
CA ALA A 222 2.61 19.23 31.82
C ALA A 222 2.35 20.11 33.06
N VAL A 223 2.16 19.50 34.24
CA VAL A 223 1.93 20.20 35.51
C VAL A 223 3.25 20.74 36.07
N ARG A 224 3.58 21.99 35.71
CA ARG A 224 4.88 22.62 36.01
C ARG A 224 5.28 22.55 37.49
N SER A 225 4.32 22.81 38.38
CA SER A 225 4.54 22.85 39.84
C SER A 225 4.87 21.49 40.47
N LEU A 226 4.67 20.38 39.75
CA LEU A 226 4.92 19.02 40.25
C LEU A 226 6.15 18.36 39.60
N ARG A 227 6.83 19.01 38.65
CA ARG A 227 7.88 18.36 37.85
C ARG A 227 9.08 17.87 38.66
N ALA A 228 9.49 18.64 39.66
CA ALA A 228 10.65 18.33 40.52
C ALA A 228 10.25 17.93 41.95
N LYS A 229 8.94 17.87 42.28
CA LYS A 229 8.51 17.44 43.61
C LYS A 229 8.75 15.95 43.76
N ALA A 230 9.57 15.53 44.72
CA ALA A 230 9.86 14.11 44.95
C ALA A 230 8.60 13.26 45.20
N SER A 231 7.54 13.84 45.77
CA SER A 231 6.24 13.17 45.94
C SER A 231 5.56 12.79 44.62
N ASN A 232 5.87 13.50 43.54
CA ASN A 232 5.37 13.23 42.20
C ASN A 232 6.30 12.30 41.39
N LEU A 233 7.39 11.83 42.01
CA LEU A 233 8.44 11.07 41.34
C LEU A 233 8.62 9.71 42.00
N ILE A 234 8.86 8.69 41.18
CA ILE A 234 9.07 7.33 41.66
C ILE A 234 10.15 6.61 40.87
N LEU A 235 11.03 5.88 41.56
CA LEU A 235 12.11 5.14 40.92
C LEU A 235 11.63 3.76 40.45
N LEU A 236 11.87 3.43 39.18
CA LEU A 236 11.37 2.21 38.55
C LEU A 236 12.41 1.54 37.63
N CYS A 237 12.40 0.21 37.55
CA CYS A 237 13.14 -0.49 36.51
C CYS A 237 12.46 -0.37 35.15
N ARG A 238 13.22 -0.64 34.07
CA ARG A 238 12.73 -0.55 32.68
C ARG A 238 11.41 -1.31 32.45
N GLU A 239 11.27 -2.51 33.01
CA GLU A 239 10.07 -3.33 32.85
C GLU A 239 8.86 -2.72 33.56
N CYS A 240 9.04 -2.29 34.81
CA CYS A 240 7.99 -1.61 35.57
C CYS A 240 7.57 -0.29 34.93
N HIS A 241 8.54 0.47 34.42
CA HIS A 241 8.27 1.72 33.72
C HIS A 241 7.46 1.50 32.43
N ARG A 242 7.81 0.47 31.64
CA ARG A 242 7.02 0.08 30.46
C ARG A 242 5.63 -0.44 30.83
N PHE A 243 5.51 -1.19 31.93
CA PHE A 243 4.21 -1.67 32.41
C PHE A 243 3.26 -0.50 32.69
N ILE A 244 3.73 0.53 33.40
CA ILE A 244 2.89 1.68 33.78
C ILE A 244 2.29 2.37 32.55
N HIS A 245 3.07 2.53 31.49
CA HIS A 245 2.61 3.13 30.23
C HIS A 245 1.92 2.15 29.27
N SER A 246 1.74 0.88 29.66
CA SER A 246 1.09 -0.13 28.81
C SER A 246 -0.40 -0.23 29.13
N ALA A 247 -1.19 -0.71 28.16
CA ALA A 247 -2.61 -0.99 28.33
C ALA A 247 -2.92 -1.99 29.46
N ARG A 248 -1.93 -2.76 29.94
CA ARG A 248 -2.07 -3.69 31.06
C ARG A 248 -2.23 -2.99 32.41
N ASN A 249 -1.88 -1.71 32.53
CA ASN A 249 -2.06 -0.93 33.76
C ASN A 249 -3.50 -0.37 33.86
N VAL A 250 -4.48 -1.26 33.88
CA VAL A 250 -5.91 -0.92 33.82
C VAL A 250 -6.34 -0.01 34.97
N ARG A 251 -5.77 -0.23 36.17
CA ARG A 251 -6.06 0.57 37.37
C ARG A 251 -5.30 1.90 37.43
N LYS A 252 -4.52 2.23 36.39
CA LYS A 252 -3.65 3.42 36.34
C LYS A 252 -2.76 3.57 37.57
N ALA A 253 -2.25 2.46 38.09
CA ALA A 253 -1.36 2.49 39.24
C ALA A 253 -0.13 3.35 38.92
N LEU A 254 0.23 4.26 39.82
CA LEU A 254 1.34 5.20 39.66
C LEU A 254 1.21 6.16 38.46
N LEU A 255 -0.02 6.41 38.01
CA LEU A 255 -0.38 7.49 37.10
C LEU A 255 -1.49 8.33 37.75
N ALA A 256 -1.23 9.61 37.97
CA ALA A 256 -2.28 10.57 38.30
C ALA A 256 -2.83 11.19 37.01
N CYS A 257 -4.14 11.36 36.94
CA CYS A 257 -4.83 12.02 35.83
C CYS A 257 -4.35 13.46 35.65
#